data_AF-A0A932KJ24-F1
#
_entry.id   AF-A0A932KJ24-F1
#
_cell.length_a   1.000
_cell.length_b   1.000
_cell.length_c   1.000
_cell.angle_alpha   90.00
_cell.angle_beta   90.00
_cell.angle_gamma   90.00
#
_symmetry.space_group_name_H-M   'P 1'
#
loop_
_entity.id
_entity.type
_entity.pdbx_description
1 polymer ?
#
loop_
_entity_poly.entity_id
_entity_poly.type
_entity_poly.pdbx_seq_one_letter_code
_entity_poly.pdbx_strand_id
1 'polypeptide(L)'
;MNRRHCFKLVILLITTVLGCASIPTQEMSDARQAVQAARDSGAEVYATEELNQAVELLNKAKNALEEDAYERARSDAVAAKQAAVKARSKSLEKKAPQSP
;
A
#
# COMPACT_ATOMS: atom_id res chain seq x y z
N MET A 1 13.25 47.36 -9.71
CA MET A 1 12.45 46.97 -8.53
C MET A 1 12.48 45.45 -8.35
N ASN A 2 13.63 44.98 -7.85
CA ASN A 2 13.96 43.81 -7.03
C ASN A 2 13.35 42.41 -7.33
N ARG A 3 13.88 41.74 -8.37
CA ARG A 3 13.75 40.27 -8.62
C ARG A 3 14.11 39.39 -7.40
N ARG A 4 14.98 39.91 -6.52
CA ARG A 4 15.41 39.27 -5.27
C ARG A 4 14.28 39.18 -4.22
N HIS A 5 13.24 40.01 -4.34
CA HIS A 5 12.12 40.04 -3.39
C HIS A 5 11.02 39.05 -3.77
N CYS A 6 10.81 38.84 -5.08
CA CYS A 6 9.95 37.78 -5.60
C CYS A 6 10.49 36.40 -5.19
N PHE A 7 11.81 36.18 -5.31
CA PHE A 7 12.42 34.91 -4.93
C PHE A 7 12.35 34.63 -3.41
N LYS A 8 12.49 35.67 -2.57
CA LYS A 8 12.34 35.54 -1.11
C LYS A 8 10.89 35.32 -0.68
N LEU A 9 9.92 35.91 -1.38
CA LEU A 9 8.48 35.69 -1.14
C LEU A 9 8.03 34.27 -1.50
N VAL A 10 8.60 33.68 -2.55
CA VAL A 10 8.30 32.29 -2.95
C VAL A 10 8.90 31.27 -1.98
N ILE A 11 10.08 31.53 -1.43
CA ILE A 11 10.73 30.62 -0.46
C ILE A 11 10.05 30.67 0.92
N LEU A 12 9.49 31.82 1.32
CA LEU A 12 8.79 31.97 2.60
C LEU A 12 7.42 31.26 2.65
N LEU A 13 6.90 30.82 1.51
CA LEU A 13 5.58 30.19 1.41
C LEU A 13 5.60 28.65 1.50
N ILE A 14 6.78 28.04 1.64
CA ILE A 14 6.96 26.56 1.60
C ILE A 14 6.93 25.92 3.01
N THR A 15 6.87 26.68 4.10
CA THR A 15 7.17 26.16 5.45
C THR A 15 6.00 25.97 6.42
N THR A 16 4.79 25.70 5.94
CA THR A 16 3.63 25.40 6.82
C THR A 16 2.77 24.35 6.10
N VAL A 17 2.56 23.12 6.58
CA VAL A 17 2.00 22.66 7.87
C VAL A 17 2.40 21.17 8.03
N LEU A 18 3.23 20.77 9.00
CA LEU A 18 2.90 20.26 10.36
C LEU A 18 1.87 19.12 10.36
N GLY A 19 2.32 17.92 10.75
CA GLY A 19 1.60 16.63 10.72
C GLY A 19 0.09 16.67 10.97
N CYS A 20 -0.69 16.47 9.91
CA CYS A 20 -2.00 15.86 10.04
C CYS A 20 -1.78 14.36 10.28
N ALA A 21 -2.48 13.79 11.27
CA ALA A 21 -2.70 12.35 11.30
C ALA A 21 -3.43 11.98 10.00
N SER A 22 -2.67 11.61 8.98
CA SER A 22 -3.17 11.43 7.63
C SER A 22 -3.79 10.05 7.52
N ILE A 23 -5.08 9.99 7.18
CA ILE A 23 -5.72 8.74 6.78
C ILE A 23 -4.86 8.08 5.67
N PRO A 24 -4.42 6.81 5.81
CA PRO A 24 -3.46 6.15 4.92
C PRO A 24 -4.08 5.73 3.58
N THR A 25 -4.67 6.68 2.85
CA THR A 25 -5.45 6.41 1.64
C THR A 25 -4.60 5.78 0.53
N GLN A 26 -3.33 6.19 0.41
CA GLN A 26 -2.39 5.67 -0.57
C GLN A 26 -2.03 4.22 -0.25
N GLU A 27 -1.62 3.92 0.98
CA GLU A 27 -1.25 2.57 1.42
C GLU A 27 -2.43 1.61 1.28
N MET A 28 -3.65 2.05 1.61
CA MET A 28 -4.86 1.27 1.42
C MET A 28 -5.17 1.01 -0.06
N SER A 29 -4.90 1.98 -0.94
CA SER A 29 -5.05 1.83 -2.39
C SER A 29 -4.03 0.82 -2.94
N ASP A 30 -2.77 0.97 -2.57
CA ASP A 30 -1.68 0.05 -2.93
C ASP A 30 -1.99 -1.39 -2.48
N ALA A 31 -2.48 -1.57 -1.25
CA ALA A 31 -2.84 -2.87 -0.71
C ALA A 31 -3.97 -3.54 -1.52
N ARG A 32 -5.04 -2.79 -1.84
CA ARG A 32 -6.15 -3.29 -2.68
C ARG A 32 -5.67 -3.70 -4.07
N GLN A 33 -4.87 -2.83 -4.70
CA GLN A 33 -4.33 -3.10 -6.03
C GLN A 33 -3.40 -4.32 -6.02
N ALA A 34 -2.57 -4.47 -4.99
CA ALA A 34 -1.68 -5.63 -4.86
C ALA A 34 -2.46 -6.94 -4.67
N VAL A 35 -3.51 -6.94 -3.83
CA VAL A 35 -4.39 -8.12 -3.66
C VAL A 35 -5.06 -8.50 -4.98
N GLN A 36 -5.56 -7.52 -5.73
CA GLN A 36 -6.15 -7.78 -7.04
C GLN A 36 -5.11 -8.37 -8.02
N ALA A 37 -3.92 -7.78 -8.09
CA ALA A 37 -2.84 -8.29 -8.94
C ALA A 37 -2.40 -9.72 -8.56
N ALA A 38 -2.46 -10.08 -7.28
CA ALA A 38 -2.22 -11.45 -6.83
C ALA A 38 -3.32 -12.40 -7.35
N ARG A 39 -4.59 -12.04 -7.22
CA ARG A 39 -5.71 -12.84 -7.79
C ARG A 39 -5.56 -13.00 -9.30
N ASP A 40 -5.27 -11.92 -10.02
CA ASP A 40 -5.11 -11.92 -11.48
C ASP A 40 -3.95 -12.83 -11.94
N SER A 41 -2.94 -13.02 -11.08
CA SER A 41 -1.83 -13.96 -11.35
C SER A 41 -2.18 -15.44 -11.11
N GLY A 42 -3.36 -15.74 -10.56
CA GLY A 42 -3.80 -17.08 -10.19
C GLY A 42 -3.42 -17.49 -8.76
N ALA A 43 -3.11 -16.54 -7.87
CA ALA A 43 -2.66 -16.83 -6.51
C ALA A 43 -3.69 -17.63 -5.69
N GLU A 44 -4.97 -17.58 -6.06
CA GLU A 44 -6.02 -18.40 -5.45
C GLU A 44 -5.73 -19.91 -5.55
N VAL A 45 -5.01 -20.34 -6.59
CA VAL A 45 -4.63 -21.74 -6.82
C VAL A 45 -3.18 -22.00 -6.39
N TYR A 46 -2.27 -21.10 -6.75
CA TYR A 46 -0.83 -21.36 -6.65
C TYR A 46 -0.18 -20.80 -5.38
N ALA A 47 -0.82 -19.84 -4.71
CA ALA A 47 -0.29 -19.16 -3.53
C ALA A 47 -1.40 -18.78 -2.53
N THR A 48 -2.32 -19.72 -2.28
CA THR A 48 -3.55 -19.49 -1.51
C THR A 48 -3.26 -19.00 -0.10
N GLU A 49 -2.24 -19.53 0.56
CA GLU A 49 -1.83 -19.14 1.91
C GLU A 49 -1.43 -17.66 1.97
N GLU A 50 -0.51 -17.24 1.09
CA GLU A 50 -0.06 -15.84 1.04
C GLU A 50 -1.19 -14.89 0.61
N LEU A 51 -2.08 -15.32 -0.28
CA LEU A 51 -3.24 -14.53 -0.67
C LEU A 51 -4.23 -14.36 0.48
N ASN A 52 -4.51 -15.43 1.24
CA ASN A 52 -5.39 -15.36 2.41
C ASN A 52 -4.81 -14.42 3.47
N GLN A 53 -3.51 -14.54 3.76
CA GLN A 53 -2.83 -13.63 4.66
C GLN A 53 -2.96 -12.16 4.22
N ALA A 54 -2.79 -11.88 2.91
CA ALA A 54 -2.95 -10.54 2.37
C ALA A 54 -4.38 -9.99 2.54
N VAL A 55 -5.39 -10.82 2.31
CA VAL A 55 -6.81 -10.45 2.47
C VAL A 55 -7.15 -10.21 3.93
N GLU A 56 -6.67 -11.06 4.84
CA GLU A 56 -6.87 -10.88 6.28
C GLU A 56 -6.26 -9.57 6.78
N LEU A 57 -5.02 -9.26 6.39
CA LEU A 57 -4.35 -8.02 6.74
C LEU A 57 -5.08 -6.80 6.14
N LEU A 58 -5.57 -6.89 4.91
CA LEU A 58 -6.36 -5.82 4.31
C LEU A 58 -7.67 -5.60 5.07
N ASN A 59 -8.32 -6.66 5.56
CA ASN A 59 -9.51 -6.53 6.40
C ASN A 59 -9.18 -5.91 7.76
N LYS A 60 -8.07 -6.30 8.40
CA LYS A 60 -7.59 -5.65 9.64
C LYS A 60 -7.32 -4.16 9.43
N ALA A 61 -6.70 -3.80 8.30
CA ALA A 61 -6.46 -2.41 7.93
C ALA A 61 -7.76 -1.61 7.79
N LYS A 62 -8.78 -2.20 7.16
CA LYS A 62 -10.12 -1.58 7.02
C LYS A 62 -10.79 -1.39 8.39
N ASN A 63 -10.77 -2.40 9.25
CA ASN A 63 -11.33 -2.30 10.60
C ASN A 63 -10.61 -1.22 11.42
N ALA A 64 -9.28 -1.14 11.32
CA ALA A 64 -8.51 -0.10 11.97
C ALA A 64 -8.84 1.31 11.47
N LEU A 65 -9.23 1.49 10.19
CA LEU A 65 -9.75 2.77 9.70
C LEU A 65 -11.10 3.13 10.33
N GLU A 66 -11.99 2.15 10.46
CA GLU A 66 -13.31 2.34 11.09
C GLU A 66 -13.18 2.70 12.58
N GLU A 67 -12.09 2.28 13.22
CA GLU A 67 -11.73 2.62 14.61
C GLU A 67 -10.92 3.92 14.75
N ASP A 68 -10.70 4.68 13.67
CA ASP A 68 -9.79 5.84 13.61
C ASP A 68 -8.34 5.54 14.02
N ALA A 69 -7.94 4.25 14.03
CA ALA A 69 -6.61 3.78 14.37
C ALA A 69 -5.67 3.84 13.15
N TYR A 70 -5.40 5.04 12.64
CA TYR A 70 -4.74 5.26 11.35
C TYR A 70 -3.33 4.65 11.23
N GLU A 71 -2.54 4.63 12.30
CA GLU A 71 -1.20 4.01 12.27
C GLU A 71 -1.28 2.48 12.18
N ARG A 72 -2.27 1.86 12.87
CA ARG A 72 -2.54 0.42 12.70
C ARG A 72 -3.02 0.14 11.29
N ALA A 73 -3.96 0.93 10.78
CA ALA A 73 -4.44 0.81 9.41
C ALA A 73 -3.31 0.90 8.38
N ARG A 74 -2.38 1.85 8.56
CA ARG A 74 -1.20 2.00 7.69
C ARG A 74 -0.31 0.76 7.75
N SER A 75 0.01 0.29 8.95
CA SER A 75 0.85 -0.89 9.16
C SER A 75 0.23 -2.14 8.54
N ASP A 76 -1.05 -2.39 8.80
CA ASP A 76 -1.78 -3.54 8.27
C ASP A 76 -1.91 -3.47 6.74
N ALA A 77 -2.12 -2.28 6.17
CA ALA A 77 -2.15 -2.09 4.71
C ALA A 77 -0.80 -2.37 4.04
N VAL A 78 0.31 -1.91 4.63
CA VAL A 78 1.65 -2.21 4.14
C VAL A 78 1.94 -3.71 4.22
N ALA A 79 1.58 -4.36 5.32
CA ALA A 79 1.72 -5.81 5.47
C ALA A 79 0.86 -6.58 4.45
N ALA A 80 -0.39 -6.14 4.22
CA ALA A 80 -1.27 -6.71 3.20
C ALA A 80 -0.67 -6.60 1.80
N LYS A 81 -0.13 -5.43 1.44
CA LYS A 81 0.58 -5.22 0.17
C LYS A 81 1.75 -6.18 0.01
N GLN A 82 2.59 -6.34 1.05
CA GLN A 82 3.76 -7.23 1.02
C GLN A 82 3.35 -8.70 0.84
N ALA A 83 2.35 -9.16 1.59
CA ALA A 83 1.82 -10.51 1.46
C ALA A 83 1.22 -10.75 0.06
N ALA A 84 0.49 -9.78 -0.50
CA ALA A 84 -0.07 -9.88 -1.84
C ALA A 84 1.01 -9.93 -2.94
N VAL A 85 2.07 -9.12 -2.82
CA VAL A 85 3.22 -9.19 -3.75
C VAL A 85 3.88 -10.56 -3.68
N LYS A 86 4.06 -11.12 -2.48
CA LYS A 86 4.59 -12.48 -2.32
C LYS A 86 3.69 -13.54 -2.96
N ALA A 87 2.38 -13.43 -2.74
CA ALA A 87 1.38 -14.32 -3.34
C ALA A 87 1.44 -14.27 -4.87
N ARG A 88 1.54 -13.07 -5.45
CA ARG A 88 1.70 -12.86 -6.89
C ARG A 88 2.98 -13.52 -7.42
N SER A 89 4.13 -13.25 -6.82
CA SER A 89 5.40 -13.82 -7.27
C SER A 89 5.37 -15.35 -7.26
N LYS A 90 4.94 -15.95 -6.14
CA LYS A 90 4.83 -17.41 -6.00
C LYS A 90 3.84 -18.03 -6.99
N SER A 91 2.74 -17.32 -7.29
CA SER A 91 1.79 -17.74 -8.30
C SER A 91 2.41 -17.78 -9.69
N LEU A 92 3.15 -16.73 -10.07
CA LEU A 92 3.82 -16.66 -11.36
C LEU A 92 4.92 -17.72 -11.50
N GLU A 93 5.68 -17.99 -10.45
CA GLU A 93 6.71 -19.05 -10.40
C GLU A 93 6.11 -20.45 -10.62
N LYS A 94 4.96 -20.74 -10.00
CA LYS A 94 4.28 -22.04 -10.15
C LYS A 94 3.49 -22.16 -11.45
N LYS A 95 3.03 -21.04 -12.01
CA LYS A 95 2.31 -20.98 -13.29
C LYS A 95 3.25 -21.10 -14.49
N ALA A 96 4.47 -20.57 -14.39
CA ALA A 96 5.49 -20.83 -15.39
C ALA A 96 5.86 -22.32 -15.34
N PRO A 97 5.84 -23.06 -16.46
CA PRO A 97 6.39 -24.41 -16.47
C PRO A 97 7.84 -24.31 -16.03
N GLN A 98 8.18 -25.03 -14.96
CA GLN A 98 9.55 -25.16 -14.45
C GLN A 98 10.44 -25.50 -15.64
N SER A 99 11.22 -24.50 -16.09
CA SER A 99 12.23 -24.70 -17.11
C SER A 99 13.41 -25.37 -16.39
N PRO A 100 13.78 -26.61 -16.76
CA PRO A 100 14.88 -27.35 -16.14
C PRO A 100 16.23 -26.67 -16.38
#